data_AF-A0A0K9NHX1-F1
#
_entry.id   AF-A0A0K9NHX1-F1
#
_cell.length_a   1.000
_cell.length_b   1.000
_cell.length_c   1.000
_cell.angle_alpha   90.00
_cell.angle_beta   90.00
_cell.angle_gamma   90.00
#
_symmetry.space_group_name_H-M   'P 1'
#
loop_
_entity.id
_entity.type
_entity.pdbx_description
1 polymer ?
#
loop_
_entity_poly.entity_id
_entity_poly.type
_entity_poly.pdbx_seq_one_letter_code
_entity_poly.pdbx_strand_id
1 'polypeptide(L)' 'MKDKKDLENQHLIDSYDYLSNAASSWDCTGLIPSEPVSVGELESYEDLYHFLPPNGKASNLKQEEGDEQTK' A
#
# COMPACT_ATOMS: atom_id res chain seq x y z
N MET A 1 19.26 8.83 -39.46
CA MET A 1 17.82 8.67 -39.76
C MET A 1 17.45 7.27 -39.31
N LYS A 2 16.32 7.07 -38.62
CA LYS A 2 15.90 5.71 -38.23
C LYS A 2 15.45 4.97 -39.50
N ASP A 3 15.87 3.72 -39.68
CA ASP A 3 15.52 2.96 -40.87
C ASP A 3 14.02 2.62 -40.84
N LYS A 4 13.38 2.55 -42.01
CA LYS A 4 11.93 2.25 -42.12
C LYS A 4 11.56 0.95 -41.40
N LYS A 5 12.45 -0.03 -41.45
CA LYS A 5 12.30 -1.32 -40.78
C LYS A 5 12.26 -1.18 -39.27
N ASP A 6 13.06 -0.27 -38.70
CA ASP A 6 13.06 -0.02 -37.26
C ASP A 6 11.75 0.64 -36.83
N LEU A 7 11.20 1.52 -37.67
CA LEU A 7 9.91 2.17 -37.42
C LEU A 7 8.75 1.16 -37.45
N GLU A 8 8.75 0.25 -38.42
CA GLU A 8 7.76 -0.83 -38.51
C GLU A 8 7.86 -1.80 -37.33
N ASN A 9 9.08 -2.14 -36.91
CA ASN A 9 9.30 -3.00 -35.74
C ASN A 9 8.78 -2.33 -34.46
N GLN A 10 9.02 -1.02 -34.28
CA GLN A 10 8.50 -0.26 -33.14
C GLN A 10 6.97 -0.21 -33.15
N HIS A 11 6.36 0.11 -34.29
CA HIS A 11 4.90 0.12 -34.43
C HIS A 11 4.28 -1.25 -34.13
N LEU A 12 4.94 -2.34 -34.55
CA LEU A 12 4.52 -3.68 -34.20
C LEU A 12 4.62 -3.89 -32.68
N ILE A 13 5.75 -3.57 -32.04
CA ILE A 13 5.91 -3.70 -30.59
C ILE A 13 4.82 -2.92 -29.83
N ASP A 14 4.62 -1.65 -30.20
CA ASP A 14 3.64 -0.76 -29.56
C ASP A 14 2.20 -1.28 -29.70
N SER A 15 1.87 -1.90 -30.85
CA SER A 15 0.54 -2.49 -31.07
C SER A 15 0.25 -3.71 -30.19
N TYR A 16 1.29 -4.35 -29.66
CA TYR A 16 1.21 -5.51 -28.75
C TYR A 16 1.49 -5.14 -27.27
N ASP A 17 1.66 -3.85 -26.97
CA ASP A 17 2.09 -3.33 -25.66
C ASP A 17 0.95 -2.95 -24.71
N TYR A 18 -0.24 -3.52 -24.90
CA TYR A 18 -1.45 -3.24 -24.11
C TYR A 18 -1.33 -3.59 -22.61
N LEU A 19 -0.31 -4.36 -22.22
CA LEU A 19 -0.02 -4.73 -20.84
C LEU A 19 1.02 -3.82 -20.16
N SER A 20 1.75 -2.97 -20.89
CA SER A 20 2.76 -2.09 -20.25
C SER A 20 2.15 -0.97 -19.42
N ASN A 21 0.90 -0.58 -19.72
CA ASN A 21 0.08 0.26 -18.84
C ASN A 21 -0.82 -0.56 -17.89
N ALA A 22 -0.78 -1.90 -17.94
CA ALA A 22 -1.54 -2.75 -17.00
C ALA A 22 -0.86 -2.88 -15.63
N ALA A 23 0.37 -2.35 -15.48
CA ALA A 23 0.92 -2.03 -14.18
C ALA A 23 0.13 -0.84 -13.60
N SER A 24 -1.03 -1.15 -13.02
CA SER A 24 -1.76 -0.22 -12.18
C SER A 24 -0.80 0.27 -11.10
N SER A 25 -0.59 1.59 -11.02
CA SER A 25 0.08 2.27 -9.89
C SER A 25 -0.78 2.25 -8.62
N TRP A 26 -1.71 1.30 -8.54
CA TRP A 26 -2.22 0.80 -7.28
C TRP A 26 -1.09 0.00 -6.65
N ASP A 27 -0.12 0.76 -6.18
CA ASP A 27 0.71 0.41 -5.06
C ASP A 27 -0.22 0.16 -3.86
N CYS A 28 -0.93 -0.96 -3.90
CA CYS A 28 -1.40 -1.61 -2.71
C CYS A 28 -0.19 -2.38 -2.18
N THR A 29 0.90 -1.68 -1.83
CA THR A 29 1.70 -2.22 -0.75
C THR A 29 0.69 -2.46 0.36
N GLY A 30 0.48 -3.71 0.74
CA GLY A 30 -0.23 -4.04 1.96
C GLY A 30 0.61 -3.61 3.16
N LEU A 31 1.20 -2.40 3.12
CA LEU A 31 1.74 -1.75 4.28
C LEU A 31 0.55 -1.62 5.21
N ILE A 32 0.63 -2.41 6.28
CA ILE A 32 -0.21 -2.25 7.44
C ILE A 32 -0.19 -0.74 7.75
N PRO A 33 -1.37 -0.10 7.94
CA PRO A 33 -1.41 1.27 8.41
C PRO A 33 -0.39 1.44 9.52
N SER A 34 0.38 2.53 9.49
CA SER A 34 1.31 2.84 10.56
C SER A 34 0.64 2.58 11.91
N GLU A 35 1.42 2.08 12.87
CA GLU A 35 0.87 1.83 14.21
C GLU A 35 0.12 3.08 14.70
N PRO A 36 -1.08 2.91 15.29
CA PRO A 36 -1.86 4.03 15.76
C PRO A 36 -1.05 4.88 16.74
N VAL A 37 -0.97 6.18 16.43
CA VAL A 37 -0.12 7.13 17.17
C VAL A 37 -0.79 7.48 18.49
N SER A 38 -2.11 7.37 18.58
CA SER A 38 -2.88 7.63 19.79
C SER A 38 -3.91 6.56 20.12
N VAL A 39 -4.29 6.49 21.39
CA VAL A 39 -5.38 5.63 21.87
C VAL A 39 -6.71 5.95 21.16
N GLY A 40 -6.98 7.24 20.85
CA GLY A 40 -8.21 7.63 20.15
C GLY A 40 -8.26 7.14 18.70
N GLU A 41 -7.13 7.06 18.01
CA GLU A 41 -7.06 6.45 16.67
C GLU A 41 -7.29 4.94 16.74
N LEU A 42 -6.71 4.26 17.74
CA LEU A 42 -6.92 2.83 17.95
C LEU A 42 -8.39 2.51 18.26
N GLU A 43 -9.06 3.34 19.09
CA GLU A 43 -10.50 3.23 19.36
C GLU A 43 -11.33 3.45 18.09
N SER A 44 -11.04 4.51 17.33
CA SER A 44 -11.72 4.78 16.05
C SER A 44 -11.52 3.65 15.03
N TYR A 45 -10.39 2.96 15.06
CA TYR A 45 -10.11 1.84 14.17
C TYR A 45 -10.88 0.58 14.58
N GLU A 46 -10.97 0.29 15.89
CA GLU A 46 -11.78 -0.82 16.42
C GLU A 46 -13.27 -0.64 16.10
N ASP A 47 -13.79 0.59 16.16
CA ASP A 47 -15.18 0.90 15.79
C ASP A 47 -15.48 0.59 14.31
N LEU A 48 -14.50 0.79 13.42
CA LEU A 48 -14.62 0.51 12.00
C LEU A 48 -14.44 -0.99 11.69
N TYR A 49 -13.51 -1.62 12.39
CA TYR A 49 -13.15 -3.02 12.23
C TYR A 49 -12.80 -3.63 13.58
N HIS A 50 -13.69 -4.51 14.08
CA HIS A 50 -13.49 -5.20 15.35
C HIS A 50 -12.39 -6.27 15.22
N PHE A 51 -11.14 -5.87 15.47
CA PHE A 51 -9.99 -6.77 15.42
C PHE A 51 -9.75 -7.46 16.77
N LEU A 52 -10.39 -6.96 17.84
CA LEU A 52 -10.31 -7.55 19.17
C LEU A 52 -11.40 -8.60 19.41
N PRO A 53 -11.18 -9.54 20.35
CA PRO A 53 -12.24 -10.42 20.82
C PRO A 53 -13.44 -9.61 21.36
N PRO A 54 -14.65 -10.19 21.46
CA PRO A 54 -15.85 -9.48 21.93
C PRO A 54 -15.74 -8.78 23.31
N ASN A 55 -14.77 -9.18 24.13
CA ASN A 55 -14.49 -8.59 25.45
C ASN A 55 -13.18 -7.80 25.51
N GLY A 56 -12.48 -7.67 24.38
CA GLY A 56 -11.30 -6.83 24.25
C GLY A 56 -11.70 -5.36 24.16
N LYS A 57 -10.82 -4.46 24.63
CA LYS A 57 -10.99 -3.02 24.46
C LYS A 57 -9.66 -2.42 24.02
N ALA A 58 -9.72 -1.53 23.04
CA ALA A 58 -8.57 -0.78 22.54
C ALA A 58 -7.83 -0.04 23.69
N SER A 59 -8.58 0.51 24.65
CA SER A 59 -8.03 1.17 25.85
C SER A 59 -7.13 0.31 26.73
N ASN A 60 -7.19 -1.03 26.60
CA ASN A 60 -6.40 -1.95 27.40
C ASN A 60 -5.06 -2.32 26.74
N LEU A 61 -4.87 -1.98 25.46
CA LEU A 61 -3.58 -2.11 24.80
C LEU A 61 -2.68 -0.96 25.26
N LYS A 62 -1.57 -1.28 25.91
CA LYS A 62 -0.55 -0.29 26.23
C LYS A 62 0.22 0.02 24.94
N GLN A 63 0.32 1.29 24.58
CA GLN A 63 1.30 1.73 23.59
C GLN A 63 2.67 1.47 24.20
N GLU A 64 3.39 0.46 23.70
CA GLU A 64 4.83 0.39 23.91
C GLU A 64 5.38 1.56 23.09
N GLU A 65 5.93 2.59 23.77
CA GLU A 65 6.60 3.68 23.08
C GLU A 65 7.69 3.05 22.21
N GLY A 66 7.48 3.03 20.90
CA GLY A 66 8.49 2.58 19.96
C GLY A 66 9.73 3.41 20.19
N ASP A 67 10.77 2.79 20.74
CA ASP A 67 12.10 3.37 20.85
C ASP A 67 12.47 3.95 19.47
N GLU A 68 12.42 5.27 19.36
CA GLU A 68 13.00 6.03 18.27
C GLU A 68 14.52 5.89 18.37
N GLN A 69 15.03 4.71 18.01
CA GLN A 69 16.43 4.43 17.93
C GLN A 69 16.69 3.63 16.65
N THR A 70 16.86 4.34 15.53
CA THR A 70 18.02 4.17 14.64
C THR A 70 18.01 5.21 13.52
N LYS A 71 18.70 6.32 13.82
CA LYS A 71 19.78 6.96 13.05
C LYS A 71 19.57 7.37 11.59
#